data_AF-A0A1I5M654-F1
#
_entry.id   AF-A0A1I5M654-F1
#
_cell.length_a   1.000
_cell.length_b   1.000
_cell.length_c   1.000
_cell.angle_alpha   90.00
_cell.angle_beta   90.00
_cell.angle_gamma   90.00
#
_symmetry.space_group_name_H-M   'P 1'
#
loop_
_entity.id
_entity.type
_entity.pdbx_description
1 polymer ?
#
loop_
_entity_poly.entity_id
_entity_poly.type
_entity_poly.pdbx_seq_one_letter_code
_entity_poly.pdbx_strand_id
1 'polypeptide(L)'
;MKQKMRQAFTLVELMIAITLTALLLTLLYNTTNTITKSGEKYLQKEEELIRNVQKIQKLITLDLLNSDINSTSISNIEPSEPSTILIHTSNSLHDIETPWVLYKTTNDNKLLRIESPYKPKLPLTQQFSPNIFVDLICNKTKKFNIYKTKSEFLVIFQCQQNNPVIFRLTLQ
;
A
#
# COMPACT_ATOMS: atom_id res chain seq x y z
N MET A 1 -56.34 -48.12 28.10
CA MET A 1 -55.41 -47.08 27.56
C MET A 1 -54.87 -46.26 28.71
N LYS A 2 -53.56 -46.29 28.98
CA LYS A 2 -52.93 -45.50 30.06
C LYS A 2 -52.60 -44.10 29.52
N GLN A 3 -53.27 -43.08 30.05
CA GLN A 3 -53.02 -41.68 29.70
C GLN A 3 -51.67 -41.25 30.29
N LYS A 4 -50.71 -40.90 29.41
CA LYS A 4 -49.37 -40.43 29.81
C LYS A 4 -49.54 -39.03 30.40
N MET A 5 -49.38 -38.86 31.71
CA MET A 5 -49.39 -37.53 32.33
C MET A 5 -48.22 -36.71 31.78
N ARG A 6 -48.53 -35.58 31.13
CA ARG A 6 -47.51 -34.64 30.66
C ARG A 6 -47.02 -33.83 31.87
N GLN A 7 -45.73 -33.92 32.17
CA GLN A 7 -45.11 -33.08 33.19
C GLN A 7 -45.14 -31.63 32.72
N ALA A 8 -45.78 -30.75 33.49
CA ALA A 8 -45.78 -29.32 33.26
C ALA A 8 -44.53 -28.72 33.91
N PHE A 9 -43.93 -27.74 33.24
CA PHE A 9 -42.80 -26.98 33.78
C PHE A 9 -43.20 -26.24 35.05
N THR A 10 -42.28 -26.18 36.00
CA THR A 10 -42.47 -25.37 37.21
C THR A 10 -42.27 -23.89 36.90
N LEU A 11 -42.95 -23.02 37.65
CA LEU A 11 -42.80 -21.56 37.52
C LEU A 11 -41.33 -21.12 37.72
N VAL A 12 -40.62 -21.81 38.61
CA VAL A 12 -39.20 -21.55 38.91
C VAL A 12 -38.31 -21.91 37.73
N GLU A 13 -38.51 -23.05 37.07
CA GLU A 13 -37.77 -23.41 35.85
C GLU A 13 -37.99 -22.41 34.73
N LEU A 14 -39.22 -21.89 34.58
CA LEU A 14 -39.53 -20.86 33.60
C LEU A 14 -38.76 -19.56 33.90
N MET A 15 -38.69 -19.13 35.16
CA MET A 15 -37.91 -17.95 35.55
C MET A 15 -36.42 -18.13 35.30
N ILE A 16 -35.86 -19.31 35.61
CA ILE A 16 -34.45 -19.63 35.34
C ILE A 16 -34.18 -19.63 33.82
N ALA A 17 -35.07 -20.18 33.02
CA ALA A 17 -34.93 -20.18 31.57
C ALA A 17 -34.94 -18.76 30.99
N ILE A 18 -35.82 -17.89 31.47
CA ILE A 18 -35.92 -16.50 31.01
C ILE A 18 -34.65 -15.71 31.38
N THR A 19 -34.15 -15.86 32.62
CA THR A 19 -32.94 -15.15 33.07
C THR A 19 -31.69 -15.60 32.30
N LEU A 20 -31.54 -16.91 32.09
CA LEU A 20 -30.46 -17.45 31.26
C LEU A 20 -30.56 -16.97 29.81
N THR A 21 -31.77 -16.92 29.27
CA THR A 21 -32.00 -16.42 27.90
C THR A 21 -31.63 -14.93 27.79
N ALA A 22 -32.04 -14.10 28.75
CA ALA A 22 -31.68 -12.68 28.77
C ALA A 22 -30.16 -12.46 28.88
N LEU A 23 -29.48 -13.28 29.67
CA LEU A 23 -28.02 -13.25 29.78
C LEU A 23 -27.36 -13.61 28.45
N LEU A 24 -27.80 -14.68 27.80
CA LEU A 24 -27.30 -15.11 26.49
C LEU A 24 -27.51 -14.03 25.41
N LEU A 25 -28.70 -13.42 25.36
CA LEU A 25 -29.01 -12.35 24.42
C LEU A 25 -28.08 -11.15 24.60
N THR A 26 -27.76 -10.79 25.85
CA THR A 26 -26.84 -9.69 26.16
C THR A 26 -25.42 -9.99 25.69
N LEU A 27 -24.93 -11.21 25.95
CA LEU A 27 -23.61 -11.64 25.49
C LEU A 27 -23.52 -11.68 23.96
N LEU A 28 -24.56 -12.20 23.31
CA LEU A 28 -24.66 -12.23 21.84
C LEU A 28 -24.64 -10.82 21.26
N TYR A 29 -25.44 -9.90 21.79
CA TYR A 29 -25.48 -8.51 21.35
C TYR A 29 -24.12 -7.81 21.49
N ASN A 30 -23.44 -8.00 22.62
CA ASN A 30 -22.12 -7.41 22.84
C ASN A 30 -21.07 -7.99 21.88
N THR A 31 -21.14 -9.29 21.61
CA THR A 31 -20.23 -9.97 20.69
C THR A 31 -20.43 -9.49 19.25
N THR A 32 -21.69 -9.40 18.78
CA THR A 32 -21.98 -8.92 17.42
C THR A 32 -21.60 -7.46 17.22
N ASN A 33 -21.87 -6.59 18.20
CA ASN A 33 -21.47 -5.18 18.17
C ASN A 33 -19.93 -5.02 18.16
N THR A 34 -19.21 -5.88 18.86
CA THR A 34 -17.74 -5.85 18.87
C THR A 34 -17.16 -6.33 17.54
N ILE A 35 -17.72 -7.39 16.96
CA ILE A 35 -17.29 -7.93 15.66
C ILE A 35 -17.54 -6.91 14.55
N THR A 36 -18.72 -6.29 14.51
CA THR A 36 -19.08 -5.28 13.50
C THR A 36 -18.16 -4.07 13.55
N LYS A 37 -17.97 -3.46 14.73
CA LYS A 37 -17.04 -2.33 14.91
C LYS A 37 -15.59 -2.67 14.57
N SER A 38 -15.16 -3.89 14.89
CA SER A 38 -13.80 -4.35 14.54
C SER A 38 -13.65 -4.59 13.05
N GLY A 39 -14.69 -5.13 12.40
CA GLY A 39 -14.75 -5.31 10.95
C GLY A 39 -14.72 -3.98 10.21
N GLU A 40 -15.50 -2.98 10.63
CA GLU A 40 -15.47 -1.64 10.03
C GLU A 40 -14.08 -0.99 10.12
N LYS A 41 -13.43 -1.06 11.29
CA LYS A 41 -12.06 -0.56 11.45
C LYS A 41 -11.05 -1.28 10.57
N TYR A 42 -11.21 -2.59 10.40
CA TYR A 42 -10.37 -3.38 9.50
C TYR A 42 -10.57 -2.95 8.04
N LEU A 43 -11.82 -2.82 7.60
CA LEU A 43 -12.16 -2.37 6.25
C LEU A 43 -11.62 -0.97 5.96
N GLN A 44 -11.78 -0.02 6.89
CA GLN A 44 -11.23 1.33 6.75
C GLN A 44 -9.70 1.32 6.58
N LYS A 45 -9.01 0.49 7.38
CA LYS A 45 -7.57 0.35 7.28
C LYS A 45 -7.15 -0.29 5.95
N GLU A 46 -7.88 -1.29 5.49
CA GLU A 46 -7.62 -1.94 4.20
C GLU A 46 -7.86 -0.98 3.03
N GLU A 47 -8.94 -0.19 3.06
CA GLU A 47 -9.20 0.87 2.08
C GLU A 47 -8.07 1.90 2.04
N GLU A 48 -7.58 2.35 3.19
CA GLU A 48 -6.47 3.30 3.26
C GLU A 48 -5.20 2.73 2.60
N LEU A 49 -4.89 1.45 2.88
CA LEU A 49 -3.77 0.77 2.25
C LEU A 49 -3.92 0.66 0.73
N ILE A 50 -5.11 0.30 0.24
CA ILE A 50 -5.41 0.22 -1.19
C ILE A 50 -5.26 1.59 -1.85
N ARG A 51 -5.84 2.64 -1.26
CA ARG A 51 -5.73 4.01 -1.77
C ARG A 51 -4.28 4.47 -1.83
N ASN A 52 -3.47 4.15 -0.83
CA ASN A 52 -2.05 4.49 -0.82
C ASN A 52 -1.28 3.76 -1.92
N VAL A 53 -1.53 2.46 -2.12
CA VAL A 53 -0.92 1.69 -3.22
C VAL A 53 -1.32 2.25 -4.59
N GLN A 54 -2.59 2.60 -4.78
CA GLN A 54 -3.08 3.23 -6.02
C GLN A 54 -2.44 4.59 -6.29
N LYS A 55 -2.23 5.42 -5.25
CA LYS A 55 -1.51 6.69 -5.38
C LYS A 55 -0.07 6.48 -5.85
N ILE A 56 0.64 5.51 -5.26
CA ILE A 56 2.02 5.17 -5.65
C ILE A 56 2.05 4.66 -7.10
N GLN A 57 1.14 3.75 -7.46
CA GLN A 57 1.05 3.25 -8.83
C GLN A 57 0.78 4.38 -9.83
N LYS A 58 -0.16 5.28 -9.52
CA LYS A 58 -0.46 6.46 -10.35
C LYS A 58 0.76 7.35 -10.49
N LEU A 59 1.48 7.63 -9.41
CA LEU A 59 2.68 8.46 -9.42
C LEU A 59 3.77 7.89 -10.32
N ILE A 60 4.13 6.61 -10.13
CA ILE A 60 5.15 5.94 -10.96
C ILE A 60 4.70 5.90 -12.42
N THR A 61 3.40 5.68 -12.66
CA THR A 61 2.84 5.66 -14.02
C THR A 61 2.98 7.02 -14.70
N LEU A 62 2.64 8.11 -14.00
CA LEU A 62 2.79 9.46 -14.54
C LEU A 62 4.26 9.81 -14.78
N ASP A 63 5.16 9.48 -13.85
CA ASP A 63 6.60 9.70 -14.02
C ASP A 63 7.12 8.99 -15.28
N LEU A 64 6.72 7.73 -15.51
CA LEU A 64 7.17 6.93 -16.66
C LEU A 64 6.53 7.36 -17.98
N LEU A 65 5.23 7.66 -18.00
CA LEU A 65 4.53 8.10 -19.22
C LEU A 65 5.01 9.48 -19.69
N ASN A 66 5.30 10.36 -18.76
CA ASN A 66 5.81 11.71 -19.05
C ASN A 66 7.34 11.76 -19.14
N SER A 67 8.01 10.59 -19.15
CA SER A 67 9.47 10.54 -19.20
C SER A 67 10.03 10.63 -20.61
N ASP A 68 11.18 11.28 -20.75
CA ASP A 68 11.99 11.13 -21.94
C ASP A 68 12.69 9.76 -21.90
N ILE A 69 12.26 8.88 -22.81
CA ILE A 69 12.73 7.49 -22.94
C ILE A 69 14.24 7.43 -23.07
N ASN A 70 14.86 8.37 -23.77
CA ASN A 70 16.31 8.35 -24.04
C ASN A 70 17.13 8.75 -22.81
N SER A 71 16.56 9.61 -21.97
CA SER A 71 17.20 10.10 -20.75
C SER A 71 17.03 9.17 -19.55
N THR A 72 16.01 8.28 -19.60
CA THR A 72 15.68 7.37 -18.50
C THR A 72 16.71 6.26 -18.39
N SER A 73 17.48 6.28 -17.29
CA SER A 73 18.48 5.27 -16.96
C SER A 73 18.02 4.44 -15.76
N ILE A 74 18.03 3.12 -15.93
CA ILE A 74 17.77 2.17 -14.86
C ILE A 74 19.08 1.46 -14.55
N SER A 75 19.52 1.57 -13.31
CA SER A 75 20.62 0.76 -12.79
C SER A 75 20.03 -0.35 -11.92
N ASN A 76 20.09 -1.57 -12.43
CA ASN A 76 19.87 -2.79 -11.66
C ASN A 76 21.26 -3.38 -11.43
N ILE A 77 21.76 -3.30 -10.20
CA ILE A 77 23.09 -3.84 -9.86
C ILE A 77 22.98 -5.38 -9.84
N GLU A 78 21.89 -5.91 -9.29
CA GLU A 78 21.54 -7.35 -9.32
C GLU A 78 20.02 -7.54 -9.44
N PRO A 79 19.52 -8.70 -9.95
CA PRO A 79 18.09 -9.01 -9.99
C PRO A 79 17.42 -9.09 -8.60
N SER A 80 18.21 -9.41 -7.57
CA SER A 80 17.84 -9.50 -6.16
C SER A 80 17.76 -8.16 -5.45
N GLU A 81 18.45 -7.14 -5.95
CA GLU A 81 18.52 -5.83 -5.34
C GLU A 81 17.41 -4.90 -5.87
N PRO A 82 16.89 -3.99 -5.02
CA PRO A 82 15.91 -3.01 -5.47
C PRO A 82 16.54 -2.09 -6.54
N SER A 83 15.81 -1.91 -7.63
CA SER A 83 16.20 -1.05 -8.74
C SER A 83 16.41 0.38 -8.26
N THR A 84 17.48 1.02 -8.75
CA THR A 84 17.60 2.47 -8.73
C THR A 84 17.28 3.00 -10.13
N ILE A 85 16.29 3.87 -10.23
CA ILE A 85 15.87 4.45 -11.51
C ILE A 85 16.04 5.96 -11.46
N LEU A 86 16.64 6.50 -12.50
CA LEU A 86 16.75 7.93 -12.76
C LEU A 86 15.96 8.26 -14.02
N ILE A 87 14.98 9.15 -13.87
CA ILE A 87 14.01 9.53 -14.89
C ILE A 87 14.12 11.04 -15.10
N HIS A 88 14.04 11.50 -16.34
CA HIS A 88 13.73 12.90 -16.63
C HIS A 88 12.28 12.96 -17.08
N THR A 89 11.44 13.69 -16.36
CA THR A 89 9.98 13.70 -16.56
C THR A 89 9.43 15.10 -16.39
N SER A 90 8.24 15.38 -16.93
CA SER A 90 7.49 16.62 -16.65
C SER A 90 6.55 16.50 -15.44
N ASN A 91 6.49 15.34 -14.79
CA ASN A 91 5.72 15.15 -13.57
C ASN A 91 6.52 15.56 -12.33
N SER A 92 6.21 16.73 -11.76
CA SER A 92 6.81 17.22 -10.52
C SER A 92 5.80 17.28 -9.37
N LEU A 93 6.29 16.98 -8.16
CA LEU A 93 5.57 17.19 -6.89
C LEU A 93 5.91 18.55 -6.25
N HIS A 94 6.97 19.22 -6.72
CA HIS A 94 7.50 20.47 -6.15
C HIS A 94 7.58 21.59 -7.20
N ASP A 95 6.70 21.55 -8.21
CA ASP A 95 6.56 22.55 -9.28
C ASP A 95 7.86 22.83 -10.07
N ILE A 96 8.68 21.81 -10.27
CA ILE A 96 9.84 21.84 -11.17
C ILE A 96 9.34 21.52 -12.58
N GLU A 97 9.68 22.33 -13.58
CA GLU A 97 9.16 22.18 -14.96
C GLU A 97 9.53 20.81 -15.58
N THR A 98 10.79 20.40 -15.46
CA THR A 98 11.30 19.11 -15.96
C THR A 98 12.30 18.50 -14.96
N PRO A 99 11.84 17.91 -13.83
CA PRO A 99 12.73 17.35 -12.84
C PRO A 99 13.47 16.10 -13.34
N TRP A 100 14.68 15.95 -12.82
CA TRP A 100 15.32 14.65 -12.66
C TRP A 100 14.78 13.98 -11.41
N VAL A 101 14.11 12.85 -11.60
CA VAL A 101 13.50 12.04 -10.55
C VAL A 101 14.32 10.79 -10.33
N LEU A 102 14.87 10.63 -9.14
CA LEU A 102 15.58 9.44 -8.69
C LEU A 102 14.71 8.67 -7.70
N TYR A 103 14.33 7.45 -8.05
CA TYR A 103 13.79 6.51 -7.07
C TYR A 103 14.91 5.66 -6.50
N LYS A 104 14.97 5.60 -5.17
CA LYS A 104 15.97 4.83 -4.45
C LYS A 104 15.37 4.18 -3.20
N THR A 105 15.69 2.90 -3.00
CA THR A 105 15.39 2.21 -1.75
C THR A 105 16.53 2.44 -0.76
N THR A 106 16.20 2.77 0.49
CA THR A 106 17.18 2.90 1.59
C THR A 106 17.45 1.55 2.26
N ASN A 107 18.52 1.48 3.05
CA ASN A 107 18.83 0.30 3.86
C ASN A 107 17.71 -0.07 4.85
N ASP A 108 16.91 0.91 5.27
CA ASP A 108 15.74 0.72 6.15
C ASP A 108 14.48 0.30 5.38
N ASN A 109 14.62 -0.15 4.13
CA ASN A 109 13.50 -0.51 3.24
C ASN A 109 12.52 0.64 3.00
N LYS A 110 12.98 1.89 2.91
CA LYS A 110 12.11 3.02 2.50
C LYS A 110 12.30 3.30 1.03
N LEU A 111 11.22 3.45 0.26
CA LEU A 111 11.29 3.96 -1.10
C LEU A 111 11.20 5.48 -1.06
N LEU A 112 12.26 6.12 -1.52
CA LEU A 112 12.34 7.57 -1.68
C LEU A 112 12.21 7.93 -3.15
N ARG A 113 11.58 9.07 -3.39
CA ARG A 113 11.56 9.76 -4.67
C ARG A 113 12.25 11.09 -4.47
N ILE A 114 13.31 11.31 -5.23
CA ILE A 114 14.17 12.48 -5.09
C ILE A 114 14.04 13.30 -6.36
N GLU A 115 13.54 14.52 -6.26
CA GLU A 115 13.48 15.46 -7.37
C GLU A 115 14.64 16.44 -7.33
N SER A 116 15.15 16.79 -8.52
CA SER A 116 16.16 17.82 -8.69
C SER A 116 15.99 18.49 -10.06
N PRO A 117 16.17 19.81 -10.18
CA PRO A 117 16.21 20.47 -11.49
C PRO A 117 17.42 20.05 -12.32
N TYR A 118 18.47 19.51 -11.69
CA TYR A 118 19.69 19.08 -12.36
C TYR A 118 19.91 17.57 -12.23
N LYS A 119 20.55 16.98 -13.24
CA LYS A 119 20.91 15.56 -13.23
C LYS A 119 21.80 15.24 -12.02
N PRO A 120 21.36 14.39 -11.07
CA PRO A 120 22.15 14.06 -9.90
C PRO A 120 23.38 13.25 -10.30
N LYS A 121 24.54 13.59 -9.71
CA LYS A 121 25.73 12.73 -9.76
C LYS A 121 25.57 11.64 -8.71
N LEU A 122 25.68 10.39 -9.12
CA LEU A 122 25.66 9.23 -8.22
C LEU A 122 27.10 8.80 -7.90
N PRO A 123 27.43 8.43 -6.65
CA PRO A 123 26.57 8.50 -5.46
C PRO A 123 26.30 9.96 -5.05
N LEU A 124 25.12 10.22 -4.49
CA LEU A 124 24.75 11.56 -4.01
C LEU A 124 25.78 12.02 -2.97
N THR A 125 26.61 12.99 -3.31
CA THR A 125 27.58 13.58 -2.38
C THR A 125 26.89 14.62 -1.49
N GLN A 126 27.41 14.82 -0.28
CA GLN A 126 26.85 15.74 0.73
C GLN A 126 26.88 17.22 0.32
N GLN A 127 27.40 17.56 -0.86
CA GLN A 127 27.16 18.86 -1.48
C GLN A 127 25.72 18.87 -1.98
N PHE A 128 24.79 19.07 -1.05
CA PHE A 128 23.39 19.33 -1.33
C PHE A 128 23.31 20.42 -2.39
N SER A 129 22.90 20.03 -3.60
CA SER A 129 22.53 21.02 -4.60
C SER A 129 21.33 21.77 -4.01
N PRO A 130 21.35 23.12 -3.98
CA PRO A 130 20.14 23.85 -3.65
C PRO A 130 19.04 23.36 -4.61
N ASN A 131 17.86 23.04 -4.08
CA ASN A 131 16.69 22.54 -4.82
C ASN A 131 16.60 21.02 -5.05
N ILE A 132 17.16 20.20 -4.16
CA ILE A 132 16.82 18.78 -4.08
C ILE A 132 15.65 18.58 -3.11
N PHE A 133 14.60 17.91 -3.58
CA PHE A 133 13.43 17.55 -2.77
C PHE A 133 13.37 16.04 -2.58
N VAL A 134 13.05 15.58 -1.37
CA VAL A 134 13.02 14.16 -1.02
C VAL A 134 11.66 13.80 -0.46
N ASP A 135 10.93 12.99 -1.19
CA ASP A 135 9.63 12.46 -0.79
C ASP A 135 9.72 11.00 -0.38
N LEU A 136 9.08 10.68 0.73
CA LEU A 136 8.89 9.31 1.18
C LEU A 136 7.67 8.71 0.46
N ILE A 137 7.91 7.77 -0.45
CA ILE A 137 6.85 7.10 -1.22
C ILE A 137 6.32 5.87 -0.48
N CYS A 138 7.21 5.10 0.13
CA CYS A 138 6.82 3.93 0.92
C CYS A 138 7.73 3.74 2.13
N ASN A 139 7.12 3.52 3.30
CA ASN A 139 7.83 3.28 4.55
C ASN A 139 8.45 1.88 4.69
N LYS A 140 7.91 0.87 3.99
CA LYS A 140 8.34 -0.53 4.07
C LYS A 140 8.25 -1.21 2.72
N THR A 141 9.23 -0.98 1.88
CA THR A 141 9.37 -1.52 0.52
C THR A 141 10.00 -2.90 0.59
N LYS A 142 9.25 -3.93 0.17
CA LYS A 142 9.79 -5.30 0.08
C LYS A 142 10.41 -5.59 -1.28
N LYS A 143 9.82 -5.03 -2.34
CA LYS A 143 10.26 -5.17 -3.73
C LYS A 143 10.05 -3.85 -4.44
N PHE A 144 11.01 -3.46 -5.25
CA PHE A 144 10.90 -2.32 -6.16
C PHE A 144 11.83 -2.57 -7.32
N ASN A 145 11.28 -3.16 -8.38
CA ASN A 145 12.03 -3.56 -9.55
C ASN A 145 11.37 -2.95 -10.79
N ILE A 146 12.17 -2.30 -11.63
CA ILE A 146 11.71 -1.78 -12.90
C ILE A 146 12.58 -2.38 -14.00
N TYR A 147 11.93 -2.97 -14.99
CA TYR A 147 12.56 -3.49 -16.19
C TYR A 147 12.13 -2.62 -17.37
N LYS A 148 13.09 -2.21 -18.18
CA LYS A 148 12.86 -1.44 -19.40
C LYS A 148 13.19 -2.30 -20.62
N THR A 149 12.27 -2.33 -21.55
CA THR A 149 12.46 -2.78 -22.94
C THR A 149 12.33 -1.56 -23.86
N LYS A 150 12.54 -1.71 -25.18
CA LYS A 150 12.60 -0.59 -26.15
C LYS A 150 11.49 0.45 -25.98
N SER A 151 10.26 0.02 -25.79
CA SER A 151 9.07 0.88 -25.67
C SER A 151 8.19 0.51 -24.48
N GLU A 152 8.68 -0.32 -23.56
CA GLU A 152 7.87 -0.87 -22.47
C GLU A 152 8.61 -0.83 -21.14
N PHE A 153 7.84 -0.57 -20.07
CA PHE A 153 8.28 -0.73 -18.70
C PHE A 153 7.45 -1.80 -18.01
N LEU A 154 8.13 -2.73 -17.34
CA LEU A 154 7.51 -3.63 -16.36
C LEU A 154 7.91 -3.15 -14.97
N VAL A 155 6.91 -2.74 -14.19
CA VAL A 155 7.10 -2.27 -12.82
C VAL A 155 6.56 -3.31 -11.86
N ILE A 156 7.39 -3.69 -10.89
CA ILE A 156 7.04 -4.56 -9.79
C ILE A 156 7.34 -3.80 -8.50
N PHE A 157 6.31 -3.46 -7.73
CA PHE A 157 6.53 -2.85 -6.42
C PHE A 157 5.66 -3.49 -5.35
N GLN A 158 6.19 -3.54 -4.14
CA GLN A 158 5.49 -4.06 -2.98
C GLN A 158 5.75 -3.14 -1.79
N CYS A 159 4.71 -2.38 -1.44
CA CYS A 159 4.71 -1.51 -0.26
C CYS A 159 3.93 -2.17 0.88
N GLN A 160 4.58 -2.32 2.03
CA GLN A 160 4.07 -2.94 3.26
C GLN A 160 3.67 -4.43 3.10
N GLN A 161 2.66 -4.89 3.83
CA GLN A 161 2.21 -6.30 3.82
C GLN A 161 1.29 -6.64 2.64
N ASN A 162 1.08 -5.71 1.70
CA ASN A 162 0.22 -5.95 0.55
C ASN A 162 0.87 -6.89 -0.47
N ASN A 163 0.03 -7.48 -1.32
CA ASN A 163 0.48 -8.23 -2.49
C ASN A 163 1.29 -7.33 -3.44
N PRO A 164 2.27 -7.88 -4.16
CA PRO A 164 3.04 -7.11 -5.13
C PRO A 164 2.10 -6.60 -6.23
N VAL A 165 2.24 -5.32 -6.57
CA VAL A 165 1.58 -4.72 -7.73
C VAL A 165 2.53 -4.85 -8.90
N ILE A 166 2.01 -5.44 -9.98
CA ILE A 166 2.74 -5.66 -11.23
C ILE A 166 1.93 -4.98 -12.32
N PHE A 167 2.57 -4.07 -13.05
CA PHE A 167 1.94 -3.44 -14.19
C PHE A 167 2.94 -3.21 -15.32
N ARG A 168 2.42 -3.26 -16.54
CA ARG A 168 3.15 -2.96 -17.76
C ARG A 168 2.68 -1.63 -18.30
N LEU A 169 3.61 -0.79 -18.73
CA LEU A 169 3.36 0.43 -19.46
C LEU A 169 4.02 0.33 -20.83
N THR A 170 3.26 0.65 -21.87
CA THR A 170 3.75 0.76 -23.24
C THR A 170 3.72 2.23 -23.62
N LEU A 171 4.85 2.74 -24.08
CA LEU A 171 4.99 4.10 -24.59
C LEU A 171 4.54 4.09 -26.06
N GLN A 172 3.57 4.94 -26.39
CA GLN A 172 3.09 5.13 -27.77
C GLN A 172 3.98 6.08 -28.55
#